data_AF-A0A1H3XAY8-F1
#
_entry.id   AF-A0A1H3XAY8-F1
#
_cell.length_a   1.000
_cell.length_b   1.000
_cell.length_c   1.000
_cell.angle_alpha   90.00
_cell.angle_beta   90.00
_cell.angle_gamma   90.00
#
_symmetry.space_group_name_H-M   'P 1'
#
loop_
_entity.id
_entity.type
_entity.pdbx_description
1 polymer ?
#
loop_
_entity_poly.entity_id
_entity_poly.type
_entity_poly.pdbx_seq_one_letter_code
_entity_poly.pdbx_strand_id
1 'polypeptide(L)'
;MQQRAAAKVSATLIFIGAVVLGCGVMFSLKNGPVSYGNPPEKTVQDYIGEGQKYLDRGDYNEAIVSYDKVLEIENDNLDAIVGLAKVYQNNLSYEDSENSYKRALELDGENPEIVLSLFRLYIMENKQEEAKKLLEEKLILQDPEITRMYEKAKVSEPKFSLPSGSYDSYQKLTCSEKPEDCLIYYTTDGSEPTINSGNVMNEDGVVISDPEIHVKAKAFNGLGYGSDTVSLDYIVTVPVQKVSISDYKIRNILSQAISGKNNNNSDIYNYQLAKIDSLYLIGDESWDYQSWSSALFSNRGYILQNEKNSINKEGSYSNLSFLQYCTNLNELAIAWQKNVDLVQIAALPNLKRLSLVHDNLTDITPLSQCTGLKQLALGWNDLEDISPLAGLTELETLGLWDNKIKDITPVSGLKKLNMLDFSTNQVSDAASLSGLSNLRELWMYENQISDLSFTDSMEELNVLMASDNPITDYGNIVNRAHDFNRIDLKEE
;
A
#
# COMPACT_ATOMS: atom_id res chain seq x y z
N MET A 1 44.04 -6.39 -13.26
CA MET A 1 42.83 -6.62 -14.11
C MET A 1 41.82 -7.51 -13.39
N GLN A 2 41.72 -7.42 -12.06
CA GLN A 2 40.69 -8.07 -11.23
C GLN A 2 40.23 -7.01 -10.24
N GLN A 3 39.23 -6.23 -10.62
CA GLN A 3 38.73 -5.08 -9.87
C GLN A 3 37.23 -4.88 -10.19
N ARG A 4 36.52 -6.01 -10.23
CA ARG A 4 35.09 -6.15 -10.60
C ARG A 4 34.51 -7.39 -9.91
N ALA A 5 34.10 -7.24 -8.65
CA ALA A 5 33.41 -8.29 -7.89
C ALA A 5 32.43 -7.71 -6.85
N ALA A 6 32.91 -6.83 -5.96
CA ALA A 6 32.17 -6.41 -4.76
C ALA A 6 30.98 -5.45 -4.98
N ALA A 7 30.89 -4.74 -6.12
CA ALA A 7 29.81 -3.80 -6.40
C ALA A 7 28.48 -4.50 -6.79
N LYS A 8 27.85 -5.20 -5.84
CA LYS A 8 26.51 -5.79 -5.89
C LYS A 8 26.04 -6.21 -4.49
N VAL A 9 24.75 -5.97 -4.19
CA VAL A 9 24.10 -6.14 -2.87
C VAL A 9 24.58 -5.09 -1.84
N SER A 10 23.76 -4.17 -1.34
CA SER A 10 22.31 -3.96 -1.51
C SER A 10 22.01 -2.46 -1.48
N ALA A 11 20.98 -2.03 -2.20
CA ALA A 11 20.34 -0.73 -1.99
C ALA A 11 18.88 -0.90 -1.53
N THR A 12 18.50 -2.13 -1.18
CA THR A 12 17.13 -2.52 -0.82
C THR A 12 16.89 -2.30 0.67
N LEU A 13 16.65 -1.06 1.09
CA LEU A 13 16.02 -0.75 2.38
C LEU A 13 15.48 0.70 2.44
N ILE A 14 14.47 0.97 1.61
CA ILE A 14 13.50 2.04 1.85
C ILE A 14 12.12 1.36 1.90
N PHE A 15 11.42 1.54 3.03
CA PHE A 15 10.06 1.07 3.38
C PHE A 15 9.51 -0.25 2.77
N ILE A 16 9.36 -1.24 3.66
CA ILE A 16 8.93 -2.64 3.48
C ILE A 16 7.75 -2.93 2.51
N GLY A 17 7.86 -4.01 1.73
CA GLY A 17 6.73 -4.91 1.32
C GLY A 17 6.14 -4.72 -0.09
N ALA A 18 5.40 -5.68 -0.70
CA ALA A 18 5.11 -7.10 -0.38
C ALA A 18 4.32 -7.79 -1.55
N VAL A 19 4.07 -9.13 -1.49
CA VAL A 19 2.91 -9.87 -2.11
C VAL A 19 2.86 -10.07 -3.67
N VAL A 20 2.24 -11.10 -4.31
CA VAL A 20 2.05 -12.57 -4.07
C VAL A 20 1.45 -13.30 -5.32
N LEU A 21 1.53 -14.66 -5.42
CA LEU A 21 0.78 -15.60 -6.33
C LEU A 21 1.00 -15.51 -7.87
N GLY A 22 0.63 -16.49 -8.73
CA GLY A 22 0.18 -17.89 -8.54
C GLY A 22 -0.46 -18.57 -9.81
N CYS A 23 -0.47 -19.92 -9.90
CA CYS A 23 -1.18 -20.79 -10.92
C CYS A 23 -0.86 -20.57 -12.43
N GLY A 24 -1.24 -21.37 -13.45
CA GLY A 24 -1.89 -22.71 -13.65
C GLY A 24 -2.42 -22.85 -15.11
N VAL A 25 -2.81 -23.98 -15.75
CA VAL A 25 -2.70 -25.46 -15.57
C VAL A 25 -3.06 -26.19 -16.91
N MET A 26 -2.30 -27.24 -17.32
CA MET A 26 -2.57 -28.33 -18.32
C MET A 26 -3.09 -28.12 -19.78
N PHE A 27 -2.72 -29.08 -20.66
CA PHE A 27 -3.53 -29.68 -21.76
C PHE A 27 -2.75 -30.87 -22.39
N SER A 28 -3.28 -31.87 -23.12
CA SER A 28 -4.55 -32.64 -23.13
C SER A 28 -4.44 -33.84 -24.13
N LEU A 29 -5.50 -34.65 -24.33
CA LEU A 29 -5.72 -35.70 -25.37
C LEU A 29 -4.97 -37.06 -25.16
N LYS A 30 -5.46 -38.23 -25.62
CA LYS A 30 -6.71 -38.64 -26.30
C LYS A 30 -6.97 -40.15 -26.13
N ASN A 31 -8.20 -40.63 -26.39
CA ASN A 31 -8.46 -42.01 -26.85
C ASN A 31 -9.74 -42.12 -27.70
N GLY A 32 -9.90 -43.24 -28.41
CA GLY A 32 -10.85 -43.40 -29.54
C GLY A 32 -12.26 -43.93 -29.22
N PRO A 33 -13.14 -44.05 -30.25
CA PRO A 33 -14.56 -44.37 -30.09
C PRO A 33 -14.85 -45.88 -29.98
N VAL A 34 -15.98 -46.21 -29.33
CA VAL A 34 -16.59 -47.55 -29.31
C VAL A 34 -18.07 -47.41 -29.72
N SER A 35 -18.59 -48.39 -30.46
CA SER A 35 -19.98 -48.40 -30.97
C SER A 35 -20.90 -49.22 -30.08
N TYR A 36 -22.12 -48.71 -29.84
CA TYR A 36 -23.24 -49.44 -29.27
C TYR A 36 -24.55 -49.07 -29.99
N GLY A 37 -25.48 -50.03 -30.08
CA GLY A 37 -26.81 -49.81 -30.65
C GLY A 37 -27.77 -49.09 -29.70
N ASN A 38 -28.95 -48.73 -30.18
CA ASN A 38 -29.94 -47.95 -29.43
C ASN A 38 -30.26 -48.57 -28.05
N PRO A 39 -30.10 -47.82 -26.94
CA PRO A 39 -30.62 -48.21 -25.64
C PRO A 39 -32.16 -48.11 -25.61
N PRO A 40 -32.84 -48.65 -24.57
CA PRO A 40 -34.24 -48.36 -24.32
C PRO A 40 -34.50 -46.86 -24.10
N GLU A 41 -35.77 -46.46 -24.17
CA GLU A 41 -36.20 -45.09 -23.89
C GLU A 41 -35.81 -44.68 -22.46
N LYS A 42 -35.16 -43.51 -22.35
CA LYS A 42 -34.64 -42.96 -21.09
C LYS A 42 -35.78 -42.47 -20.20
N THR A 43 -35.64 -42.68 -18.90
CA THR A 43 -36.54 -42.11 -17.88
C THR A 43 -36.19 -40.65 -17.60
N VAL A 44 -37.09 -39.92 -16.94
CA VAL A 44 -36.83 -38.57 -16.40
C VAL A 44 -35.55 -38.53 -15.55
N GLN A 45 -35.34 -39.53 -14.70
CA GLN A 45 -34.17 -39.60 -13.82
C GLN A 45 -32.86 -39.89 -14.58
N ASP A 46 -32.92 -40.60 -15.72
CA ASP A 46 -31.76 -40.72 -16.62
C ASP A 46 -31.38 -39.37 -17.23
N TYR A 47 -32.36 -38.56 -17.63
CA TYR A 47 -32.12 -37.22 -18.19
C TYR A 47 -31.62 -36.20 -17.15
N ILE A 48 -32.19 -36.17 -15.94
CA ILE A 48 -31.66 -35.37 -14.81
C ILE A 48 -30.20 -35.79 -14.53
N GLY A 49 -29.96 -37.10 -14.47
CA GLY A 49 -28.65 -37.69 -14.24
C GLY A 49 -27.67 -37.51 -15.39
N GLU A 50 -28.10 -37.15 -16.61
CA GLU A 50 -27.21 -36.72 -17.69
C GLU A 50 -26.97 -35.21 -17.65
N GLY A 51 -28.01 -34.40 -17.42
CA GLY A 51 -27.90 -32.95 -17.28
C GLY A 51 -26.87 -32.55 -16.23
N GLN A 52 -26.89 -33.19 -15.06
CA GLN A 52 -25.90 -32.95 -14.01
C GLN A 52 -24.47 -33.34 -14.46
N LYS A 53 -24.29 -34.48 -15.14
CA LYS A 53 -22.97 -34.92 -15.63
C LYS A 53 -22.39 -34.01 -16.71
N TYR A 54 -23.24 -33.34 -17.49
CA TYR A 54 -22.82 -32.34 -18.47
C TYR A 54 -22.51 -30.99 -17.80
N LEU A 55 -23.34 -30.56 -16.84
CA LEU A 55 -23.07 -29.39 -15.99
C LEU A 55 -21.72 -29.53 -15.23
N ASP A 56 -21.45 -30.68 -14.63
CA ASP A 56 -20.19 -31.00 -13.92
C ASP A 56 -18.93 -30.92 -14.82
N ARG A 57 -19.10 -30.92 -16.16
CA ARG A 57 -18.02 -30.85 -17.15
C ARG A 57 -17.87 -29.49 -17.83
N GLY A 58 -18.87 -28.62 -17.72
CA GLY A 58 -18.98 -27.41 -18.53
C GLY A 58 -19.63 -27.62 -19.91
N ASP A 59 -20.23 -28.79 -20.16
CA ASP A 59 -20.92 -29.14 -21.41
C ASP A 59 -22.34 -28.51 -21.42
N TYR A 60 -22.44 -27.18 -21.35
CA TYR A 60 -23.69 -26.48 -21.00
C TYR A 60 -24.86 -26.69 -21.97
N ASN A 61 -24.61 -26.80 -23.27
CA ASN A 61 -25.68 -27.01 -24.25
C ASN A 61 -26.29 -28.41 -24.10
N GLU A 62 -25.45 -29.41 -23.90
CA GLU A 62 -25.82 -30.80 -23.64
C GLU A 62 -26.55 -30.94 -22.29
N ALA A 63 -26.18 -30.13 -21.29
CA ALA A 63 -26.90 -30.04 -20.01
C ALA A 63 -28.31 -29.45 -20.21
N ILE A 64 -28.45 -28.31 -20.91
CA ILE A 64 -29.75 -27.70 -21.25
C ILE A 64 -30.64 -28.69 -22.00
N VAL A 65 -30.14 -29.31 -23.08
CA VAL A 65 -30.88 -30.30 -23.89
C VAL A 65 -31.26 -31.56 -23.09
N SER A 66 -30.59 -31.85 -21.98
CA SER A 66 -30.95 -32.94 -21.07
C SER A 66 -32.06 -32.53 -20.10
N TYR A 67 -31.98 -31.33 -19.51
CA TYR A 67 -33.02 -30.82 -18.61
C TYR A 67 -34.30 -30.40 -19.34
N ASP A 68 -34.21 -29.82 -20.54
CA ASP A 68 -35.39 -29.48 -21.36
C ASP A 68 -36.28 -30.70 -21.63
N LYS A 69 -35.67 -31.87 -21.90
CA LYS A 69 -36.38 -33.15 -22.07
C LYS A 69 -37.06 -33.66 -20.82
N VAL A 70 -36.59 -33.25 -19.64
CA VAL A 70 -37.34 -33.48 -18.39
C VAL A 70 -38.57 -32.59 -18.38
N LEU A 71 -38.43 -31.31 -18.73
CA LEU A 71 -39.55 -30.35 -18.75
C LEU A 71 -40.57 -30.61 -19.89
N GLU A 72 -40.19 -31.30 -20.96
CA GLU A 72 -41.11 -31.83 -21.97
C GLU A 72 -42.04 -32.95 -21.42
N ILE A 73 -41.63 -33.63 -20.35
CA ILE A 73 -42.36 -34.76 -19.73
C ILE A 73 -43.06 -34.31 -18.43
N GLU A 74 -42.33 -33.58 -17.58
CA GLU A 74 -42.72 -33.08 -16.25
C GLU A 74 -42.34 -31.59 -16.18
N ASN A 75 -43.20 -30.69 -16.67
CA ASN A 75 -42.85 -29.27 -16.82
C ASN A 75 -42.47 -28.56 -15.50
N ASP A 76 -42.98 -29.07 -14.38
CA ASP A 76 -42.82 -28.62 -13.00
C ASP A 76 -41.77 -29.43 -12.22
N ASN A 77 -40.92 -30.20 -12.90
CA ASN A 77 -39.83 -30.94 -12.27
C ASN A 77 -38.76 -29.98 -11.69
N LEU A 78 -38.72 -29.90 -10.36
CA LEU A 78 -37.86 -28.97 -9.62
C LEU A 78 -36.36 -29.19 -9.88
N ASP A 79 -35.91 -30.45 -9.93
CA ASP A 79 -34.51 -30.82 -10.17
C ASP A 79 -34.01 -30.29 -11.53
N ALA A 80 -34.84 -30.39 -12.57
CA ALA A 80 -34.49 -29.89 -13.90
C ALA A 80 -34.51 -28.35 -13.98
N ILE A 81 -35.44 -27.67 -13.29
CA ILE A 81 -35.49 -26.21 -13.24
C ILE A 81 -34.28 -25.64 -12.47
N VAL A 82 -33.94 -26.23 -11.32
CA VAL A 82 -32.74 -25.87 -10.54
C VAL A 82 -31.45 -26.26 -11.28
N GLY A 83 -31.48 -27.36 -12.04
CA GLY A 83 -30.42 -27.76 -12.97
C GLY A 83 -30.14 -26.69 -14.01
N LEU A 84 -31.14 -26.29 -14.78
CA LEU A 84 -31.08 -25.19 -15.75
C LEU A 84 -30.58 -23.89 -15.12
N ALA A 85 -31.10 -23.51 -13.95
CA ALA A 85 -30.66 -22.31 -13.24
C ALA A 85 -29.13 -22.29 -13.00
N LYS A 86 -28.57 -23.43 -12.58
CA LYS A 86 -27.11 -23.62 -12.39
C LYS A 86 -26.35 -23.62 -13.72
N VAL A 87 -26.89 -24.21 -14.79
CA VAL A 87 -26.27 -24.16 -16.12
C VAL A 87 -26.19 -22.72 -16.63
N TYR A 88 -27.30 -21.98 -16.58
CA TYR A 88 -27.35 -20.59 -17.01
C TYR A 88 -26.40 -19.70 -16.18
N GLN A 89 -26.33 -19.90 -14.86
CA GLN A 89 -25.39 -19.21 -13.98
C GLN A 89 -23.92 -19.43 -14.41
N ASN A 90 -23.55 -20.69 -14.65
CA ASN A 90 -22.19 -21.06 -15.05
C ASN A 90 -21.85 -20.68 -16.51
N ASN A 91 -22.87 -20.46 -17.35
CA ASN A 91 -22.75 -19.94 -18.71
C ASN A 91 -22.82 -18.40 -18.79
N LEU A 92 -22.90 -17.69 -17.64
CA LEU A 92 -23.07 -16.23 -17.54
C LEU A 92 -24.41 -15.68 -18.08
N SER A 93 -25.39 -16.57 -18.34
CA SER A 93 -26.77 -16.24 -18.69
C SER A 93 -27.58 -15.87 -17.44
N TYR A 94 -27.21 -14.78 -16.76
CA TYR A 94 -27.77 -14.47 -15.44
C TYR A 94 -29.28 -14.17 -15.43
N GLU A 95 -29.84 -13.59 -16.49
CA GLU A 95 -31.30 -13.36 -16.59
C GLU A 95 -32.07 -14.69 -16.67
N ASP A 96 -31.62 -15.64 -17.49
CA ASP A 96 -32.19 -16.98 -17.59
C ASP A 96 -32.05 -17.77 -16.27
N SER A 97 -30.92 -17.58 -15.59
CA SER A 97 -30.66 -18.16 -14.26
C SER A 97 -31.60 -17.60 -13.19
N GLU A 98 -31.78 -16.28 -13.14
CA GLU A 98 -32.68 -15.59 -12.21
C GLU A 98 -34.12 -16.04 -12.43
N ASN A 99 -34.57 -16.08 -13.68
CA ASN A 99 -35.91 -16.54 -14.05
C ASN A 99 -36.12 -18.03 -13.66
N SER A 100 -35.11 -18.88 -13.85
CA SER A 100 -35.17 -20.30 -13.47
C SER A 100 -35.22 -20.49 -11.94
N TYR A 101 -34.39 -19.80 -11.17
CA TYR A 101 -34.45 -19.85 -9.70
C TYR A 101 -35.76 -19.27 -9.15
N LYS A 102 -36.30 -18.20 -9.73
CA LYS A 102 -37.63 -17.67 -9.37
C LYS A 102 -38.73 -18.69 -9.61
N ARG A 103 -38.76 -19.33 -10.78
CA ARG A 103 -39.70 -20.41 -11.10
C ARG A 103 -39.57 -21.60 -10.14
N ALA A 104 -38.36 -21.91 -9.67
CA ALA A 104 -38.14 -22.94 -8.65
C ALA A 104 -38.73 -22.54 -7.29
N LEU A 105 -38.65 -21.27 -6.89
CA LEU A 105 -39.29 -20.73 -5.68
C LEU A 105 -40.82 -20.56 -5.79
N GLU A 106 -41.38 -20.54 -7.01
CA GLU A 106 -42.85 -20.62 -7.21
C GLU A 106 -43.40 -22.03 -6.95
N LEU A 107 -42.55 -23.06 -7.09
CA LEU A 107 -42.88 -24.47 -6.85
C LEU A 107 -42.56 -24.90 -5.41
N ASP A 108 -41.39 -24.52 -4.90
CA ASP A 108 -40.91 -24.83 -3.54
C ASP A 108 -40.36 -23.56 -2.86
N GLY A 109 -41.29 -22.69 -2.46
CA GLY A 109 -40.99 -21.38 -1.89
C GLY A 109 -40.45 -21.40 -0.46
N GLU A 110 -40.35 -22.57 0.18
CA GLU A 110 -39.80 -22.78 1.52
C GLU A 110 -38.37 -23.36 1.50
N ASN A 111 -37.81 -23.64 0.31
CA ASN A 111 -36.52 -24.30 0.15
C ASN A 111 -35.30 -23.38 0.43
N PRO A 112 -34.49 -23.63 1.48
CA PRO A 112 -33.36 -22.76 1.79
C PRO A 112 -32.23 -22.83 0.75
N GLU A 113 -32.03 -23.97 0.08
CA GLU A 113 -30.96 -24.12 -0.91
C GLU A 113 -31.23 -23.28 -2.17
N ILE A 114 -32.49 -23.20 -2.60
CA ILE A 114 -32.90 -22.38 -3.76
C ILE A 114 -32.80 -20.89 -3.40
N VAL A 115 -33.28 -20.49 -2.21
CA VAL A 115 -33.14 -19.10 -1.70
C VAL A 115 -31.67 -18.69 -1.64
N LEU A 116 -30.80 -19.52 -1.04
CA LEU A 116 -29.36 -19.24 -0.94
C LEU A 116 -28.65 -19.28 -2.30
N SER A 117 -29.19 -19.95 -3.31
CA SER A 117 -28.63 -19.96 -4.68
C SER A 117 -28.99 -18.70 -5.46
N LEU A 118 -30.26 -18.24 -5.38
CA LEU A 118 -30.66 -16.94 -5.94
C LEU A 118 -29.98 -15.77 -5.24
N PHE A 119 -29.81 -15.84 -3.91
CA PHE A 119 -29.00 -14.89 -3.14
C PHE A 119 -27.57 -14.79 -3.69
N ARG A 120 -26.89 -15.92 -3.95
CA ARG A 120 -25.52 -15.94 -4.52
C ARG A 120 -25.48 -15.33 -5.92
N LEU A 121 -26.49 -15.58 -6.76
CA LEU A 121 -26.62 -14.95 -8.08
C LEU A 121 -26.73 -13.43 -7.95
N TYR A 122 -27.57 -12.92 -7.05
CA TYR A 122 -27.69 -11.49 -6.78
C TYR A 122 -26.41 -10.84 -6.25
N ILE A 123 -25.60 -11.54 -5.44
CA ILE A 123 -24.26 -11.05 -5.07
C ILE A 123 -23.33 -11.01 -6.30
N MET A 124 -23.34 -12.02 -7.18
CA MET A 124 -22.54 -12.05 -8.41
C MET A 124 -22.90 -10.92 -9.39
N GLU A 125 -24.16 -10.51 -9.44
CA GLU A 125 -24.65 -9.43 -10.31
C GLU A 125 -24.58 -8.03 -9.68
N ASN A 126 -24.10 -7.89 -8.44
CA ASN A 126 -24.14 -6.62 -7.68
C ASN A 126 -25.59 -6.08 -7.57
N LYS A 127 -26.52 -6.95 -7.20
CA LYS A 127 -27.93 -6.69 -6.86
C LYS A 127 -28.15 -6.79 -5.34
N GLN A 128 -27.44 -5.95 -4.57
CA GLN A 128 -27.37 -6.05 -3.10
C GLN A 128 -28.75 -5.90 -2.42
N GLU A 129 -29.58 -4.96 -2.85
CA GLU A 129 -30.87 -4.72 -2.18
C GLU A 129 -31.88 -5.84 -2.49
N GLU A 130 -31.84 -6.42 -3.69
CA GLU A 130 -32.58 -7.63 -4.06
C GLU A 130 -32.13 -8.83 -3.23
N ALA A 131 -30.82 -9.02 -3.04
CA ALA A 131 -30.26 -10.07 -2.19
C ALA A 131 -30.68 -9.90 -0.71
N LYS A 132 -30.61 -8.68 -0.18
CA LYS A 132 -31.01 -8.35 1.21
C LYS A 132 -32.50 -8.55 1.44
N LYS A 133 -33.34 -8.09 0.51
CA LYS A 133 -34.80 -8.25 0.54
C LYS A 133 -35.22 -9.72 0.44
N LEU A 134 -34.57 -10.51 -0.43
CA LEU A 134 -34.81 -11.95 -0.55
C LEU A 134 -34.53 -12.66 0.78
N LEU A 135 -33.41 -12.35 1.44
CA LEU A 135 -33.11 -12.90 2.76
C LEU A 135 -34.15 -12.48 3.80
N GLU A 136 -34.52 -11.20 3.83
CA GLU A 136 -35.50 -10.63 4.77
C GLU A 136 -36.88 -11.30 4.67
N GLU A 137 -37.38 -11.49 3.44
CA GLU A 137 -38.63 -12.20 3.16
C GLU A 137 -38.59 -13.66 3.64
N LYS A 138 -37.42 -14.30 3.54
CA LYS A 138 -37.22 -15.72 3.82
C LYS A 138 -36.72 -16.03 5.24
N LEU A 139 -36.56 -15.03 6.10
CA LEU A 139 -36.30 -15.21 7.55
C LEU A 139 -37.37 -16.08 8.24
N ILE A 140 -38.60 -16.10 7.72
CA ILE A 140 -39.69 -16.91 8.25
C ILE A 140 -39.38 -18.43 8.27
N LEU A 141 -38.45 -18.88 7.42
CA LEU A 141 -37.99 -20.27 7.35
C LEU A 141 -37.12 -20.69 8.55
N GLN A 142 -36.62 -19.72 9.33
CA GLN A 142 -35.73 -19.94 10.48
C GLN A 142 -34.42 -20.70 10.17
N ASP A 143 -34.03 -20.75 8.89
CA ASP A 143 -32.78 -21.38 8.47
C ASP A 143 -31.55 -20.64 9.02
N PRO A 144 -30.57 -21.35 9.62
CA PRO A 144 -29.38 -20.72 10.21
C PRO A 144 -28.50 -19.96 9.21
N GLU A 145 -28.43 -20.40 7.95
CA GLU A 145 -27.59 -19.76 6.94
C GLU A 145 -28.26 -18.52 6.33
N ILE A 146 -29.57 -18.58 6.04
CA ILE A 146 -30.36 -17.39 5.67
C ILE A 146 -30.25 -16.32 6.78
N THR A 147 -30.42 -16.72 8.04
CA THR A 147 -30.26 -15.83 9.20
C THR A 147 -28.85 -15.24 9.26
N ARG A 148 -27.81 -16.07 9.10
CA ARG A 148 -26.39 -15.64 9.12
C ARG A 148 -26.07 -14.67 7.99
N MET A 149 -26.61 -14.88 6.79
CA MET A 149 -26.41 -13.97 5.66
C MET A 149 -27.19 -12.66 5.84
N TYR A 150 -28.41 -12.70 6.40
CA TYR A 150 -29.20 -11.49 6.68
C TYR A 150 -28.53 -10.58 7.72
N GLU A 151 -28.03 -11.14 8.84
CA GLU A 151 -27.27 -10.34 9.80
C GLU A 151 -25.97 -9.79 9.17
N LYS A 152 -25.28 -10.57 8.33
CA LYS A 152 -24.10 -10.08 7.60
C LYS A 152 -24.43 -8.99 6.57
N ALA A 153 -25.67 -8.89 6.07
CA ALA A 153 -26.10 -7.80 5.20
C ALA A 153 -26.32 -6.47 5.94
N LYS A 154 -26.35 -6.45 7.28
CA LYS A 154 -26.51 -5.24 8.10
C LYS A 154 -25.17 -4.59 8.42
N VAL A 155 -24.54 -3.99 7.42
CA VAL A 155 -23.27 -3.27 7.61
C VAL A 155 -23.52 -1.94 8.33
N SER A 156 -22.87 -1.75 9.48
CA SER A 156 -22.96 -0.52 10.27
C SER A 156 -22.27 0.66 9.58
N GLU A 157 -22.73 1.89 9.86
CA GLU A 157 -22.09 3.11 9.37
C GLU A 157 -20.67 3.29 9.93
N PRO A 158 -19.71 3.78 9.12
CA PRO A 158 -18.40 4.19 9.62
C PRO A 158 -18.49 5.49 10.41
N LYS A 159 -17.85 5.56 11.59
CA LYS A 159 -17.76 6.80 12.38
C LYS A 159 -16.43 7.50 12.12
N PHE A 160 -16.43 8.82 12.27
CA PHE A 160 -15.29 9.67 11.93
C PHE A 160 -14.78 10.46 13.14
N SER A 161 -13.52 10.90 13.07
CA SER A 161 -12.84 11.64 14.14
C SER A 161 -13.25 13.11 14.25
N LEU A 162 -13.88 13.66 13.21
CA LEU A 162 -14.31 15.06 13.12
C LEU A 162 -15.76 15.17 12.64
N PRO A 163 -16.63 15.96 13.29
CA PRO A 163 -17.96 16.27 12.79
C PRO A 163 -17.93 17.26 11.62
N SER A 164 -18.99 17.27 10.81
CA SER A 164 -19.29 18.33 9.84
C SER A 164 -19.24 19.71 10.51
N GLY A 165 -18.75 20.73 9.80
CA GLY A 165 -18.67 22.08 10.36
C GLY A 165 -17.65 22.98 9.65
N SER A 166 -17.35 24.11 10.29
CA SER A 166 -16.37 25.07 9.76
C SER A 166 -15.11 25.08 10.63
N TYR A 167 -13.95 25.12 9.97
CA TYR A 167 -12.64 24.97 10.59
C TYR A 167 -11.69 26.07 10.09
N ASP A 168 -10.96 26.71 11.00
CA ASP A 168 -10.02 27.82 10.73
C ASP A 168 -8.62 27.37 10.30
N SER A 169 -8.41 26.05 10.28
CA SER A 169 -7.18 25.35 9.91
C SER A 169 -7.52 24.11 9.06
N TYR A 170 -6.57 23.65 8.24
CA TYR A 170 -6.72 22.40 7.50
C TYR A 170 -6.83 21.21 8.46
N GLN A 171 -7.72 20.26 8.19
CA GLN A 171 -7.99 19.12 9.06
C GLN A 171 -7.62 17.78 8.41
N LYS A 172 -7.43 16.75 9.23
CA LYS A 172 -7.20 15.36 8.79
C LYS A 172 -8.35 14.49 9.30
N LEU A 173 -9.30 14.18 8.41
CA LEU A 173 -10.46 13.34 8.70
C LEU A 173 -10.02 11.86 8.69
N THR A 174 -10.23 11.16 9.79
CA THR A 174 -9.94 9.72 9.91
C THR A 174 -11.19 8.98 10.37
N CYS A 175 -11.26 7.67 10.11
CA CYS A 175 -12.27 6.82 10.74
C CYS A 175 -11.92 6.62 12.22
N SER A 176 -12.87 6.89 13.12
CA SER A 176 -12.73 6.74 14.57
C SER A 176 -13.27 5.40 15.08
N GLU A 177 -14.28 4.85 14.39
CA GLU A 177 -14.83 3.53 14.66
C GLU A 177 -15.14 2.86 13.31
N LYS A 178 -14.33 1.86 12.96
CA LYS A 178 -14.42 1.13 11.69
C LYS A 178 -15.27 -0.13 11.88
N PRO A 179 -16.32 -0.35 11.06
CA PRO A 179 -17.07 -1.60 11.07
C PRO A 179 -16.18 -2.83 10.79
N GLU A 180 -16.45 -3.92 11.51
CA GLU A 180 -15.69 -5.18 11.43
C GLU A 180 -15.78 -5.82 10.02
N ASP A 181 -14.67 -6.41 9.55
CA ASP A 181 -14.53 -7.02 8.22
C ASP A 181 -14.94 -6.14 7.01
N CYS A 182 -14.93 -4.82 7.18
CA CYS A 182 -15.25 -3.85 6.13
C CYS A 182 -14.04 -3.11 5.56
N LEU A 183 -14.23 -2.48 4.40
CA LEU A 183 -13.44 -1.38 3.86
C LEU A 183 -14.33 -0.13 3.79
N ILE A 184 -13.77 1.05 4.02
CA ILE A 184 -14.51 2.32 3.93
C ILE A 184 -14.19 2.96 2.59
N TYR A 185 -15.21 3.17 1.77
CA TYR A 185 -15.12 3.86 0.49
C TYR A 185 -15.68 5.27 0.64
N TYR A 186 -14.97 6.27 0.10
CA TYR A 186 -15.35 7.68 0.23
C TYR A 186 -15.16 8.49 -1.06
N THR A 187 -15.84 9.63 -1.12
CA THR A 187 -15.73 10.69 -2.12
C THR A 187 -15.56 12.04 -1.42
N THR A 188 -15.18 13.09 -2.14
CA THR A 188 -14.96 14.44 -1.59
C THR A 188 -15.74 15.54 -2.32
N ASP A 189 -16.51 15.16 -3.35
CA ASP A 189 -17.31 16.00 -4.23
C ASP A 189 -18.83 15.80 -4.05
N GLY A 190 -19.24 15.08 -3.01
CA GLY A 190 -20.63 14.72 -2.73
C GLY A 190 -21.22 13.62 -3.63
N SER A 191 -20.43 13.07 -4.57
CA SER A 191 -20.85 11.91 -5.38
C SER A 191 -20.96 10.64 -4.53
N GLU A 192 -21.73 9.64 -4.97
CA GLU A 192 -21.99 8.46 -4.16
C GLU A 192 -20.81 7.47 -4.19
N PRO A 193 -20.21 7.11 -3.03
CA PRO A 193 -19.10 6.16 -2.99
C PRO A 193 -19.58 4.74 -3.28
N THR A 194 -18.95 4.09 -4.26
CA THR A 194 -19.15 2.66 -4.56
C THR A 194 -17.81 1.92 -4.51
N ILE A 195 -17.85 0.59 -4.44
CA ILE A 195 -16.65 -0.26 -4.52
C ILE A 195 -15.83 -0.07 -5.81
N ASN A 196 -16.43 0.51 -6.86
CA ASN A 196 -15.82 0.74 -8.17
C ASN A 196 -15.47 2.22 -8.46
N SER A 197 -15.89 3.17 -7.60
CA SER A 197 -15.76 4.61 -7.85
C SER A 197 -15.29 5.44 -6.65
N GLY A 198 -15.40 4.92 -5.42
CA GLY A 198 -14.91 5.59 -4.21
C GLY A 198 -13.42 5.31 -3.97
N ASN A 199 -12.74 6.25 -3.33
CA ASN A 199 -11.41 6.04 -2.79
C ASN A 199 -11.51 5.18 -1.52
N VAL A 200 -10.58 4.25 -1.30
CA VAL A 200 -10.53 3.48 -0.04
C VAL A 200 -9.84 4.32 1.04
N MET A 201 -10.47 4.50 2.19
CA MET A 201 -9.87 5.20 3.32
C MET A 201 -8.82 4.31 4.02
N ASN A 202 -7.60 4.83 4.11
CA ASN A 202 -6.49 4.23 4.85
C ASN A 202 -6.35 4.88 6.26
N GLU A 203 -5.33 4.48 7.01
CA GLU A 203 -5.01 5.06 8.33
C GLU A 203 -4.61 6.55 8.27
N ASP A 204 -4.14 7.02 7.12
CA ASP A 204 -3.87 8.44 6.85
C ASP A 204 -5.12 9.24 6.45
N GLY A 205 -6.29 8.62 6.28
CA GLY A 205 -7.56 9.33 6.16
C GLY A 205 -7.67 10.27 4.95
N VAL A 206 -8.22 11.47 5.18
CA VAL A 206 -8.52 12.47 4.14
C VAL A 206 -8.13 13.87 4.60
N VAL A 207 -7.40 14.62 3.78
CA VAL A 207 -7.02 16.01 4.08
C VAL A 207 -8.15 16.98 3.69
N ILE A 208 -8.90 17.44 4.69
CA ILE A 208 -9.95 18.45 4.58
C ILE A 208 -9.27 19.81 4.44
N SER A 209 -9.26 20.35 3.21
CA SER A 209 -8.42 21.48 2.83
C SER A 209 -9.04 22.43 1.82
N ASP A 210 -9.82 21.92 0.85
CA ASP A 210 -10.58 22.79 -0.06
C ASP A 210 -11.53 23.71 0.73
N PRO A 211 -11.85 24.92 0.24
CA PRO A 211 -12.68 25.88 0.97
C PRO A 211 -14.08 25.35 1.33
N GLU A 212 -14.62 24.49 0.48
CA GLU A 212 -15.85 23.72 0.68
C GLU A 212 -15.58 22.30 0.15
N ILE A 213 -15.93 21.27 0.93
CA ILE A 213 -15.68 19.86 0.62
C ILE A 213 -16.79 18.99 1.21
N HIS A 214 -17.38 18.15 0.35
CA HIS A 214 -18.54 17.31 0.67
C HIS A 214 -18.09 15.86 0.72
N VAL A 215 -17.74 15.36 1.90
CA VAL A 215 -17.31 13.98 2.07
C VAL A 215 -18.53 13.08 2.21
N LYS A 216 -18.65 12.08 1.34
CA LYS A 216 -19.54 10.94 1.59
C LYS A 216 -18.72 9.69 1.83
N ALA A 217 -19.20 8.83 2.72
CA ALA A 217 -18.56 7.56 3.01
C ALA A 217 -19.57 6.43 3.27
N LYS A 218 -19.20 5.22 2.86
CA LYS A 218 -19.92 3.96 3.15
C LYS A 218 -18.90 2.89 3.55
N ALA A 219 -19.25 2.08 4.53
CA ALA A 219 -18.53 0.85 4.81
C ALA A 219 -19.07 -0.28 3.91
N PHE A 220 -18.19 -1.06 3.30
CA PHE A 220 -18.54 -2.22 2.48
C PHE A 220 -17.87 -3.48 3.04
N ASN A 221 -18.62 -4.56 3.26
CA ASN A 221 -18.08 -5.83 3.75
C ASN A 221 -17.58 -6.74 2.62
N GLY A 222 -16.93 -7.85 2.97
CA GLY A 222 -16.43 -8.85 2.01
C GLY A 222 -17.47 -9.63 1.18
N LEU A 223 -18.76 -9.29 1.26
CA LEU A 223 -19.81 -9.74 0.32
C LEU A 223 -20.34 -8.60 -0.57
N GLY A 224 -19.73 -7.40 -0.50
CA GLY A 224 -20.16 -6.23 -1.27
C GLY A 224 -21.38 -5.50 -0.69
N TYR A 225 -21.88 -5.88 0.49
CA TYR A 225 -22.93 -5.12 1.18
C TYR A 225 -22.39 -3.80 1.70
N GLY A 226 -23.09 -2.71 1.41
CA GLY A 226 -22.79 -1.37 1.92
C GLY A 226 -23.61 -1.01 3.15
N SER A 227 -23.08 -0.12 3.99
CA SER A 227 -23.83 0.62 5.00
C SER A 227 -24.78 1.65 4.37
N ASP A 228 -25.58 2.32 5.18
CA ASP A 228 -26.13 3.63 4.83
C ASP A 228 -25.00 4.67 4.63
N THR A 229 -25.32 5.78 3.95
CA THR A 229 -24.32 6.75 3.47
C THR A 229 -24.13 7.91 4.44
N VAL A 230 -23.02 7.88 5.16
CA VAL A 230 -22.59 8.99 6.01
C VAL A 230 -22.16 10.16 5.13
N SER A 231 -22.76 11.33 5.36
CA SER A 231 -22.48 12.57 4.62
C SER A 231 -21.96 13.65 5.58
N LEU A 232 -20.83 14.27 5.24
CA LEU A 232 -20.07 15.18 6.09
C LEU A 232 -19.58 16.39 5.29
N ASP A 233 -20.15 17.55 5.59
CA ASP A 233 -19.83 18.83 4.93
C ASP A 233 -18.83 19.64 5.76
N TYR A 234 -17.79 20.16 5.10
CA TYR A 234 -16.76 20.99 5.75
C TYR A 234 -16.54 22.31 5.01
N ILE A 235 -16.37 23.39 5.79
CA ILE A 235 -16.02 24.73 5.28
C ILE A 235 -14.70 25.17 5.91
N VAL A 236 -13.63 25.21 5.11
CA VAL A 236 -12.30 25.62 5.57
C VAL A 236 -12.13 27.13 5.39
N THR A 237 -11.98 27.86 6.50
CA THR A 237 -11.88 29.34 6.47
C THR A 237 -10.45 29.86 6.36
N VAL A 238 -9.47 28.97 6.12
CA VAL A 238 -8.10 29.37 5.77
C VAL A 238 -8.16 30.18 4.46
N PRO A 239 -7.67 31.45 4.42
CA PRO A 239 -7.79 32.27 3.22
C PRO A 239 -7.14 31.61 2.01
N VAL A 240 -7.86 31.53 0.89
CA VAL A 240 -7.34 31.00 -0.39
C VAL A 240 -6.23 31.94 -0.89
N GLN A 241 -5.02 31.41 -1.01
CA GLN A 241 -3.83 32.15 -1.44
C GLN A 241 -3.17 31.45 -2.62
N LYS A 242 -2.94 32.21 -3.70
CA LYS A 242 -2.16 31.76 -4.86
C LYS A 242 -0.67 31.71 -4.49
N VAL A 243 -0.05 30.56 -4.65
CA VAL A 243 1.34 30.32 -4.24
C VAL A 243 2.29 30.58 -5.41
N SER A 244 3.17 31.56 -5.24
CA SER A 244 4.05 32.06 -6.30
C SER A 244 5.32 31.21 -6.44
N ILE A 245 5.21 30.07 -7.13
CA ILE A 245 6.35 29.20 -7.46
C ILE A 245 7.00 29.70 -8.76
N SER A 246 8.21 30.24 -8.66
CA SER A 246 8.98 30.79 -9.80
C SER A 246 9.73 29.73 -10.60
N ASP A 247 10.19 28.66 -9.96
CA ASP A 247 10.88 27.55 -10.62
C ASP A 247 9.86 26.64 -11.33
N TYR A 248 10.09 26.38 -12.62
CA TYR A 248 9.16 25.59 -13.42
C TYR A 248 9.30 24.07 -13.17
N LYS A 249 10.46 23.56 -12.77
CA LYS A 249 10.63 22.15 -12.39
C LYS A 249 9.83 21.87 -11.11
N ILE A 250 9.99 22.71 -10.07
CA ILE A 250 9.21 22.64 -8.83
C ILE A 250 7.71 22.75 -9.14
N ARG A 251 7.30 23.74 -9.95
CA ARG A 251 5.88 23.89 -10.32
C ARG A 251 5.32 22.64 -10.98
N ASN A 252 6.05 22.00 -11.89
CA ASN A 252 5.61 20.80 -12.57
C ASN A 252 5.44 19.61 -11.61
N ILE A 253 6.41 19.42 -10.69
CA ILE A 253 6.33 18.38 -9.63
C ILE A 253 5.08 18.60 -8.78
N LEU A 254 4.81 19.84 -8.35
CA LEU A 254 3.64 20.19 -7.55
C LEU A 254 2.33 20.03 -8.33
N SER A 255 2.25 20.46 -9.60
CA SER A 255 1.07 20.23 -10.46
C SER A 255 0.79 18.73 -10.67
N GLN A 256 1.84 17.92 -10.85
CA GLN A 256 1.73 16.47 -10.99
C GLN A 256 1.25 15.83 -9.68
N ALA A 257 1.73 16.26 -8.52
CA ALA A 257 1.28 15.79 -7.21
C ALA A 257 -0.19 16.20 -6.91
N ILE A 258 -0.60 17.41 -7.30
CA ILE A 258 -1.96 17.93 -7.08
C ILE A 258 -3.01 17.28 -8.00
N SER A 259 -2.66 16.97 -9.25
CA SER A 259 -3.64 16.66 -10.30
C SER A 259 -3.41 15.34 -11.06
N GLY A 260 -2.34 14.61 -10.74
CA GLY A 260 -1.88 13.44 -11.49
C GLY A 260 -1.40 13.77 -12.92
N LYS A 261 -1.28 15.06 -13.29
CA LYS A 261 -0.97 15.51 -14.65
C LYS A 261 0.02 16.68 -14.64
N ASN A 262 0.95 16.66 -15.60
CA ASN A 262 1.85 17.78 -15.89
C ASN A 262 1.06 18.95 -16.50
N ASN A 263 0.60 19.89 -15.66
CA ASN A 263 -0.01 21.15 -16.08
C ASN A 263 0.77 22.34 -15.52
N ASN A 264 1.65 22.90 -16.34
CA ASN A 264 2.59 23.96 -15.96
C ASN A 264 1.91 25.35 -15.86
N ASN A 265 0.70 25.47 -16.41
CA ASN A 265 -0.04 26.73 -16.60
C ASN A 265 -1.24 26.92 -15.67
N SER A 266 -1.63 25.92 -14.88
CA SER A 266 -2.62 26.10 -13.81
C SER A 266 -2.02 26.88 -12.65
N ASP A 267 -2.80 27.80 -12.08
CA ASP A 267 -2.45 28.43 -10.80
C ASP A 267 -2.51 27.41 -9.66
N ILE A 268 -1.51 27.45 -8.79
CA ILE A 268 -1.41 26.60 -7.59
C ILE A 268 -1.80 27.44 -6.36
N TYR A 269 -2.62 26.86 -5.49
CA TYR A 269 -3.14 27.47 -4.28
C TYR A 269 -2.71 26.70 -3.02
N ASN A 270 -2.64 27.40 -1.89
CA ASN A 270 -2.25 26.86 -0.58
C ASN A 270 -3.05 25.60 -0.18
N TYR A 271 -4.37 25.60 -0.40
CA TYR A 271 -5.22 24.45 -0.08
C TYR A 271 -4.91 23.19 -0.91
N GLN A 272 -4.35 23.34 -2.12
CA GLN A 272 -3.93 22.22 -2.96
C GLN A 272 -2.61 21.63 -2.47
N LEU A 273 -1.68 22.48 -2.01
CA LEU A 273 -0.41 22.06 -1.42
C LEU A 273 -0.59 21.36 -0.07
N ALA A 274 -1.61 21.74 0.70
CA ALA A 274 -1.94 21.13 1.98
C ALA A 274 -2.27 19.63 1.89
N LYS A 275 -2.70 19.16 0.71
CA LYS A 275 -2.99 17.75 0.40
C LYS A 275 -1.75 16.90 0.11
N ILE A 276 -0.59 17.52 -0.14
CA ILE A 276 0.63 16.79 -0.48
C ILE A 276 1.21 16.18 0.81
N ASP A 277 1.21 14.85 0.86
CA ASP A 277 1.69 14.08 2.00
C ASP A 277 3.15 13.58 1.83
N SER A 278 3.62 13.51 0.57
CA SER A 278 4.92 12.98 0.16
C SER A 278 5.49 13.82 -0.99
N LEU A 279 6.74 14.28 -0.90
CA LEU A 279 7.36 15.13 -1.94
C LEU A 279 8.83 14.78 -2.20
N TYR A 280 9.21 14.78 -3.48
CA TYR A 280 10.54 14.39 -3.97
C TYR A 280 11.10 15.51 -4.86
N LEU A 281 12.24 16.09 -4.48
CA LEU A 281 12.89 17.26 -5.09
C LEU A 281 14.36 16.94 -5.40
N ILE A 282 14.60 16.23 -6.49
CA ILE A 282 15.94 15.74 -6.89
C ILE A 282 16.53 16.65 -7.99
N GLY A 283 17.84 16.92 -7.93
CA GLY A 283 18.58 17.67 -8.97
C GLY A 283 18.74 16.91 -10.30
N ASP A 284 19.09 17.62 -11.37
CA ASP A 284 19.25 17.06 -12.73
C ASP A 284 20.11 17.96 -13.64
N GLU A 285 21.03 17.36 -14.40
CA GLU A 285 21.88 18.03 -15.40
C GLU A 285 21.28 18.10 -16.82
N SER A 286 20.51 17.09 -17.27
CA SER A 286 19.94 17.03 -18.63
C SER A 286 19.01 15.82 -18.86
N TRP A 287 17.72 16.06 -19.10
CA TRP A 287 16.79 15.04 -19.63
C TRP A 287 16.93 14.91 -21.15
N ASP A 288 17.34 13.74 -21.63
CA ASP A 288 17.09 13.28 -23.01
C ASP A 288 16.42 11.89 -22.98
N TYR A 289 15.59 11.61 -23.97
CA TYR A 289 14.62 10.51 -23.98
C TYR A 289 15.19 9.24 -24.62
N GLN A 290 14.87 8.07 -24.05
CA GLN A 290 14.59 6.82 -24.81
C GLN A 290 13.93 5.72 -23.94
N SER A 291 14.03 5.75 -22.60
CA SER A 291 13.45 4.72 -21.70
C SER A 291 12.55 5.33 -20.61
N TRP A 292 11.27 5.53 -20.91
CA TRP A 292 10.26 5.94 -19.91
C TRP A 292 9.79 4.74 -19.07
N SER A 293 10.64 4.31 -18.13
CA SER A 293 10.34 3.25 -17.15
C SER A 293 10.79 3.54 -15.72
N SER A 294 11.38 4.72 -15.46
CA SER A 294 12.02 5.07 -14.18
C SER A 294 11.39 6.27 -13.45
N ALA A 295 10.46 7.00 -14.07
CA ALA A 295 9.71 8.09 -13.43
C ALA A 295 8.36 7.59 -12.87
N LEU A 296 8.41 6.59 -11.97
CA LEU A 296 7.23 5.98 -11.35
C LEU A 296 7.09 6.41 -9.89
N PHE A 297 6.15 7.33 -9.64
CA PHE A 297 5.71 7.68 -8.29
C PHE A 297 4.98 6.48 -7.65
N SER A 298 5.47 5.98 -6.51
CA SER A 298 4.70 5.10 -5.62
C SER A 298 5.24 5.16 -4.18
N ASN A 299 4.40 4.78 -3.21
CA ASN A 299 4.42 5.27 -1.82
C ASN A 299 5.66 4.95 -0.92
N ARG A 300 6.78 4.39 -1.43
CA ARG A 300 7.88 3.85 -0.59
C ARG A 300 9.30 4.13 -1.11
N GLY A 301 9.52 5.30 -1.72
CA GLY A 301 10.87 5.86 -1.98
C GLY A 301 11.64 5.29 -3.18
N TYR A 302 12.89 5.76 -3.36
CA TYR A 302 13.68 5.49 -4.58
C TYR A 302 15.20 5.42 -4.31
N ILE A 303 15.92 4.70 -5.20
CA ILE A 303 17.36 4.39 -5.16
C ILE A 303 18.05 4.97 -6.39
N LEU A 304 19.08 5.79 -6.22
CA LEU A 304 19.95 6.19 -7.34
C LEU A 304 21.03 5.15 -7.62
N GLN A 305 21.09 4.68 -8.87
CA GLN A 305 22.18 3.84 -9.37
C GLN A 305 22.56 4.27 -10.79
N ASN A 306 23.49 5.22 -10.93
CA ASN A 306 24.37 5.24 -12.11
C ASN A 306 25.68 6.00 -11.88
N GLU A 307 26.76 5.27 -11.68
CA GLU A 307 28.11 5.81 -11.90
C GLU A 307 28.29 6.14 -13.40
N LYS A 308 28.14 7.41 -13.82
CA LYS A 308 29.01 8.08 -14.83
C LYS A 308 28.50 9.47 -15.23
N ASN A 309 29.44 10.41 -15.31
CA ASN A 309 29.41 11.61 -16.15
C ASN A 309 28.16 12.51 -15.99
N SER A 310 27.98 13.21 -14.86
CA SER A 310 28.73 14.45 -14.61
C SER A 310 28.64 14.87 -13.14
N ILE A 311 29.73 15.39 -12.58
CA ILE A 311 29.88 15.73 -11.16
C ILE A 311 29.99 17.27 -11.00
N ASN A 312 29.28 18.04 -11.84
CA ASN A 312 29.65 19.45 -12.09
C ASN A 312 28.49 20.47 -12.14
N LYS A 313 27.21 20.06 -12.04
CA LYS A 313 26.09 21.00 -11.85
C LYS A 313 25.12 20.49 -10.79
N GLU A 314 25.05 21.19 -9.66
CA GLU A 314 24.07 20.91 -8.61
C GLU A 314 22.67 21.42 -8.99
N GLY A 315 21.64 20.85 -8.35
CA GLY A 315 20.34 21.48 -8.21
C GLY A 315 20.41 22.78 -7.38
N SER A 316 19.47 23.68 -7.63
CA SER A 316 19.37 24.97 -6.95
C SER A 316 17.92 25.29 -6.57
N TYR A 317 17.27 24.38 -5.85
CA TYR A 317 15.99 24.62 -5.18
C TYR A 317 16.15 25.53 -3.94
N SER A 318 16.77 26.70 -4.15
CA SER A 318 17.23 27.64 -3.11
C SER A 318 16.12 28.40 -2.36
N ASN A 319 14.85 28.15 -2.70
CA ASN A 319 13.70 28.69 -2.00
C ASN A 319 12.59 27.64 -1.92
N LEU A 320 12.42 27.06 -0.73
CA LEU A 320 11.42 26.04 -0.43
C LEU A 320 10.19 26.62 0.28
N SER A 321 9.96 27.94 0.26
CA SER A 321 8.95 28.61 1.10
C SER A 321 7.49 28.22 0.81
N PHE A 322 7.23 27.41 -0.22
CA PHE A 322 5.95 26.76 -0.43
C PHE A 322 5.67 25.62 0.59
N LEU A 323 6.72 25.05 1.22
CA LEU A 323 6.61 24.00 2.24
C LEU A 323 5.75 24.42 3.45
N GLN A 324 5.68 25.72 3.77
CA GLN A 324 4.80 26.24 4.83
C GLN A 324 3.30 25.91 4.59
N TYR A 325 2.91 25.66 3.34
CA TYR A 325 1.55 25.26 2.97
C TYR A 325 1.37 23.74 2.96
N CYS A 326 2.45 22.95 2.85
CA CYS A 326 2.46 21.49 2.85
C CYS A 326 2.34 20.92 4.28
N THR A 327 1.33 21.37 5.04
CA THR A 327 1.18 21.11 6.48
C THR A 327 1.01 19.63 6.86
N ASN A 328 0.58 18.77 5.92
CA ASN A 328 0.44 17.33 6.12
C ASN A 328 1.62 16.50 5.57
N LEU A 329 2.69 17.15 5.10
CA LEU A 329 3.87 16.49 4.53
C LEU A 329 4.54 15.59 5.57
N ASN A 330 4.47 14.29 5.34
CA ASN A 330 5.05 13.25 6.20
C ASN A 330 6.35 12.66 5.64
N GLU A 331 6.59 12.84 4.34
CA GLU A 331 7.84 12.49 3.66
C GLU A 331 8.36 13.62 2.77
N LEU A 332 9.63 13.97 2.96
CA LEU A 332 10.36 14.90 2.10
C LEU A 332 11.71 14.28 1.73
N ALA A 333 11.94 14.09 0.44
CA ALA A 333 13.25 13.74 -0.10
C ALA A 333 13.78 14.90 -0.94
N ILE A 334 14.90 15.49 -0.52
CA ILE A 334 15.70 16.41 -1.31
C ILE A 334 17.06 15.75 -1.56
N ALA A 335 17.64 16.00 -2.73
CA ALA A 335 18.95 15.49 -3.06
C ALA A 335 19.63 16.31 -4.17
N TRP A 336 20.97 16.28 -4.18
CA TRP A 336 21.85 16.93 -5.16
C TRP A 336 21.75 18.46 -5.21
N GLN A 337 21.42 19.12 -4.10
CA GLN A 337 21.32 20.58 -4.02
C GLN A 337 22.62 21.25 -3.57
N LYS A 338 22.87 22.47 -4.05
CA LYS A 338 24.01 23.28 -3.59
C LYS A 338 23.85 23.86 -2.19
N ASN A 339 22.62 24.23 -1.83
CA ASN A 339 22.25 24.81 -0.53
C ASN A 339 20.78 24.44 -0.26
N VAL A 340 20.47 23.93 0.93
CA VAL A 340 19.11 23.66 1.39
C VAL A 340 18.82 24.47 2.66
N ASP A 341 17.69 25.18 2.68
CA ASP A 341 17.23 25.87 3.91
C ASP A 341 16.55 24.87 4.85
N LEU A 342 17.34 24.29 5.75
CA LEU A 342 16.87 23.32 6.74
C LEU A 342 15.91 23.93 7.77
N VAL A 343 15.85 25.26 7.93
CA VAL A 343 14.93 25.91 8.90
C VAL A 343 13.47 25.72 8.47
N GLN A 344 13.21 25.76 7.15
CA GLN A 344 11.87 25.56 6.60
C GLN A 344 11.44 24.09 6.66
N ILE A 345 12.40 23.16 6.57
CA ILE A 345 12.16 21.72 6.73
C ILE A 345 11.88 21.38 8.20
N ALA A 346 12.65 21.96 9.12
CA ALA A 346 12.47 21.78 10.56
C ALA A 346 11.16 22.38 11.12
N ALA A 347 10.47 23.22 10.33
CA ALA A 347 9.15 23.76 10.67
C ALA A 347 7.98 22.85 10.24
N LEU A 348 8.22 21.70 9.58
CA LEU A 348 7.18 20.79 9.13
C LEU A 348 6.65 19.92 10.29
N PRO A 349 5.40 20.12 10.77
CA PRO A 349 4.94 19.54 12.04
C PRO A 349 4.63 18.04 11.98
N ASN A 350 4.52 17.46 10.79
CA ASN A 350 4.11 16.08 10.55
C ASN A 350 5.21 15.21 9.90
N LEU A 351 6.42 15.75 9.73
CA LEU A 351 7.50 15.10 8.99
C LEU A 351 8.05 13.88 9.76
N LYS A 352 7.96 12.70 9.13
CA LYS A 352 8.41 11.40 9.70
C LYS A 352 9.57 10.79 8.91
N ARG A 353 9.69 11.11 7.62
CA ARG A 353 10.71 10.60 6.69
C ARG A 353 11.42 11.77 6.03
N LEU A 354 12.74 11.85 6.18
CA LEU A 354 13.57 12.91 5.60
C LEU A 354 14.81 12.33 4.92
N SER A 355 15.03 12.71 3.66
CA SER A 355 16.28 12.46 2.95
C SER A 355 16.85 13.79 2.45
N LEU A 356 18.15 14.00 2.69
CA LEU A 356 18.94 15.18 2.30
C LEU A 356 20.30 14.72 1.74
N VAL A 357 20.27 13.75 0.82
CA VAL A 357 21.45 13.03 0.34
C VAL A 357 22.14 13.82 -0.77
N HIS A 358 23.46 14.01 -0.66
CA HIS A 358 24.23 14.82 -1.62
C HIS A 358 23.82 16.32 -1.67
N ASP A 359 23.39 16.89 -0.54
CA ASP A 359 22.94 18.29 -0.42
C ASP A 359 24.02 19.25 0.11
N ASN A 360 25.29 18.83 0.10
CA ASN A 360 26.48 19.60 0.50
C ASN A 360 26.37 20.19 1.94
N LEU A 361 25.74 19.42 2.85
CA LEU A 361 25.46 19.86 4.22
C LEU A 361 26.71 19.80 5.09
N THR A 362 26.87 20.81 5.94
CA THR A 362 27.93 20.94 6.97
C THR A 362 27.38 21.31 8.35
N ASP A 363 26.22 21.97 8.40
CA ASP A 363 25.45 22.26 9.61
C ASP A 363 24.05 21.66 9.50
N ILE A 364 23.67 20.84 10.48
CA ILE A 364 22.35 20.21 10.61
C ILE A 364 21.63 20.62 11.91
N THR A 365 22.09 21.68 12.58
CA THR A 365 21.51 22.22 13.82
C THR A 365 19.98 22.40 13.77
N PRO A 366 19.36 22.89 12.66
CA PRO A 366 17.91 22.99 12.58
C PRO A 366 17.17 21.65 12.73
N LEU A 367 17.77 20.53 12.32
CA LEU A 367 17.15 19.21 12.41
C LEU A 367 16.94 18.71 13.85
N SER A 368 17.58 19.35 14.84
CA SER A 368 17.35 19.07 16.27
C SER A 368 15.90 19.26 16.72
N GLN A 369 15.11 20.05 15.97
CA GLN A 369 13.69 20.29 16.27
C GLN A 369 12.76 19.22 15.66
N CYS A 370 13.27 18.38 14.76
CA CYS A 370 12.50 17.38 14.01
C CYS A 370 12.20 16.11 14.84
N THR A 371 11.84 16.24 16.12
CA THR A 371 11.79 15.14 17.10
C THR A 371 10.80 14.01 16.77
N GLY A 372 9.89 14.22 15.80
CA GLY A 372 8.98 13.20 15.28
C GLY A 372 9.53 12.36 14.11
N LEU A 373 10.77 12.60 13.66
CA LEU A 373 11.39 11.80 12.60
C LEU A 373 11.58 10.35 13.02
N LYS A 374 11.16 9.44 12.15
CA LYS A 374 11.39 8.00 12.22
C LYS A 374 12.50 7.53 11.30
N GLN A 375 12.66 8.15 10.13
CA GLN A 375 13.76 7.83 9.22
C GLN A 375 14.44 9.08 8.70
N LEU A 376 15.77 9.05 8.70
CA LEU A 376 16.64 10.16 8.32
C LEU A 376 17.84 9.64 7.50
N ALA A 377 18.03 10.19 6.30
CA ALA A 377 19.19 9.91 5.45
C ALA A 377 19.96 11.22 5.15
N LEU A 378 21.24 11.25 5.53
CA LEU A 378 22.16 12.38 5.39
C LEU A 378 23.48 11.96 4.68
N GLY A 379 23.47 10.85 3.94
CA GLY A 379 24.67 10.36 3.27
C GLY A 379 25.16 11.26 2.12
N TRP A 380 26.43 11.12 1.73
CA TRP A 380 27.11 12.02 0.77
C TRP A 380 27.07 13.49 1.18
N ASN A 381 27.44 13.80 2.41
CA ASN A 381 27.55 15.18 2.90
C ASN A 381 28.91 15.43 3.57
N ASP A 382 29.14 16.66 4.01
CA ASP A 382 30.42 17.11 4.58
C ASP A 382 30.37 17.16 6.13
N LEU A 383 29.52 16.34 6.77
CA LEU A 383 29.24 16.42 8.21
C LEU A 383 30.41 15.89 9.07
N GLU A 384 30.87 16.71 10.01
CA GLU A 384 31.79 16.30 11.09
C GLU A 384 31.08 16.20 12.46
N ASP A 385 30.03 16.99 12.69
CA ASP A 385 29.24 17.00 13.94
C ASP A 385 27.81 16.50 13.69
N ILE A 386 27.40 15.49 14.45
CA ILE A 386 26.04 14.92 14.47
C ILE A 386 25.33 15.09 15.82
N SER A 387 25.88 15.92 16.72
CA SER A 387 25.27 16.24 18.01
C SER A 387 23.82 16.77 17.93
N PRO A 388 23.37 17.48 16.87
CA PRO A 388 21.95 17.85 16.72
C PRO A 388 20.98 16.65 16.64
N LEU A 389 21.46 15.46 16.28
CA LEU A 389 20.62 14.26 16.14
C LEU A 389 20.31 13.56 17.48
N ALA A 390 21.03 13.88 18.57
CA ALA A 390 20.94 13.15 19.83
C ALA A 390 19.55 13.20 20.50
N GLY A 391 18.74 14.22 20.17
CA GLY A 391 17.36 14.38 20.66
C GLY A 391 16.29 13.64 19.87
N LEU A 392 16.62 13.03 18.72
CA LEU A 392 15.65 12.46 17.78
C LEU A 392 15.24 11.02 18.15
N THR A 393 14.81 10.81 19.39
CA THR A 393 14.60 9.47 20.00
C THR A 393 13.49 8.61 19.36
N GLU A 394 12.75 9.15 18.38
CA GLU A 394 11.80 8.42 17.54
C GLU A 394 12.44 7.75 16.32
N LEU A 395 13.73 7.98 16.03
CA LEU A 395 14.43 7.39 14.89
C LEU A 395 14.52 5.86 14.97
N GLU A 396 14.00 5.23 13.92
CA GLU A 396 13.99 3.81 13.62
C GLU A 396 15.08 3.44 12.59
N THR A 397 15.43 4.37 11.68
CA THR A 397 16.46 4.18 10.65
C THR A 397 17.27 5.46 10.48
N LEU A 398 18.60 5.35 10.50
CA LEU A 398 19.52 6.49 10.34
C LEU A 398 20.65 6.14 9.38
N GLY A 399 20.78 6.92 8.30
CA GLY A 399 21.86 6.82 7.31
C GLY A 399 22.76 8.05 7.32
N LEU A 400 24.06 7.83 7.54
CA LEU A 400 25.13 8.80 7.70
C LEU A 400 26.37 8.46 6.84
N TRP A 401 26.22 7.57 5.85
CA TRP A 401 27.33 7.06 5.04
C TRP A 401 28.06 8.16 4.27
N ASP A 402 29.35 7.98 3.97
CA ASP A 402 30.14 8.87 3.12
C ASP A 402 30.06 10.34 3.60
N ASN A 403 30.66 10.55 4.77
CA ASN A 403 30.72 11.79 5.54
C ASN A 403 32.10 11.90 6.25
N LYS A 404 32.25 12.82 7.22
CA LYS A 404 33.53 13.08 7.93
C LYS A 404 33.43 12.84 9.44
N ILE A 405 32.45 12.06 9.87
CA ILE A 405 32.09 11.83 11.28
C ILE A 405 33.20 11.05 11.99
N LYS A 406 33.55 11.50 13.20
CA LYS A 406 34.58 10.88 14.06
C LYS A 406 34.01 10.40 15.40
N ASP A 407 33.01 11.10 15.92
CA ASP A 407 32.29 10.74 17.14
C ASP A 407 30.86 10.28 16.79
N ILE A 408 30.58 9.00 17.05
CA ILE A 408 29.25 8.40 16.87
C ILE A 408 28.39 8.48 18.15
N THR A 409 28.94 8.95 19.27
CA THR A 409 28.28 9.01 20.59
C THR A 409 26.89 9.67 20.60
N PRO A 410 26.59 10.71 19.79
CA PRO A 410 25.24 11.27 19.69
C PRO A 410 24.13 10.25 19.39
N VAL A 411 24.40 9.15 18.68
CA VAL A 411 23.36 8.14 18.38
C VAL A 411 23.04 7.20 19.56
N SER A 412 23.84 7.22 20.63
CA SER A 412 23.70 6.31 21.79
C SER A 412 22.35 6.42 22.51
N GLY A 413 21.65 7.55 22.40
CA GLY A 413 20.30 7.77 22.95
C GLY A 413 19.16 7.22 22.08
N LEU A 414 19.42 6.86 20.82
CA LEU A 414 18.41 6.57 19.80
C LEU A 414 17.89 5.13 19.87
N LYS A 415 17.28 4.77 21.02
CA LYS A 415 16.94 3.37 21.37
C LYS A 415 15.95 2.66 20.44
N LYS A 416 15.31 3.35 19.49
CA LYS A 416 14.41 2.76 18.50
C LYS A 416 15.08 2.36 17.19
N LEU A 417 16.36 2.68 16.99
CA LEU A 417 17.10 2.31 15.78
C LEU A 417 17.09 0.80 15.60
N ASN A 418 16.54 0.37 14.46
CA ASN A 418 16.66 -0.99 13.94
C ASN A 418 17.69 -1.06 12.79
N MET A 419 17.97 0.05 12.11
CA MET A 419 19.01 0.17 11.09
C MET A 419 19.84 1.43 11.32
N LEU A 420 21.17 1.25 11.34
CA LEU A 420 22.15 2.33 11.41
C LEU A 420 23.23 2.11 10.36
N ASP A 421 23.47 3.12 9.52
CA ASP A 421 24.57 3.15 8.56
C ASP A 421 25.44 4.40 8.79
N PHE A 422 26.73 4.21 9.05
CA PHE A 422 27.76 5.25 9.06
C PHE A 422 29.03 4.79 8.31
N SER A 423 28.86 3.95 7.29
CA SER A 423 29.96 3.51 6.43
C SER A 423 30.71 4.67 5.76
N THR A 424 31.96 4.45 5.33
CA THR A 424 32.82 5.48 4.69
C THR A 424 32.92 6.76 5.54
N ASN A 425 33.46 6.63 6.75
CA ASN A 425 33.61 7.72 7.73
C ASN A 425 34.95 7.62 8.48
N GLN A 426 35.11 8.34 9.60
CA GLN A 426 36.35 8.42 10.39
C GLN A 426 36.14 7.97 11.85
N VAL A 427 35.12 7.16 12.12
CA VAL A 427 34.79 6.65 13.46
C VAL A 427 35.82 5.60 13.87
N SER A 428 36.37 5.73 15.09
CA SER A 428 37.35 4.79 15.67
C SER A 428 36.90 4.18 17.00
N ASP A 429 35.98 4.82 17.71
CA ASP A 429 35.31 4.30 18.91
C ASP A 429 33.80 4.18 18.63
N ALA A 430 33.27 2.97 18.84
CA ALA A 430 31.86 2.63 18.71
C ALA A 430 31.26 2.05 20.01
N ALA A 431 31.97 2.14 21.15
CA ALA A 431 31.53 1.61 22.44
C ALA A 431 30.19 2.22 22.91
N SER A 432 29.89 3.44 22.47
CA SER A 432 28.63 4.16 22.70
C SER A 432 27.41 3.50 22.05
N LEU A 433 27.59 2.63 21.05
CA LEU A 433 26.51 1.87 20.40
C LEU A 433 26.00 0.69 21.25
N SER A 434 26.74 0.26 22.28
CA SER A 434 26.40 -0.91 23.11
C SER A 434 25.04 -0.83 23.81
N GLY A 435 24.45 0.37 23.89
CA GLY A 435 23.10 0.57 24.40
C GLY A 435 21.97 0.43 23.37
N LEU A 436 22.21 0.02 22.12
CA LEU A 436 21.23 -0.06 21.03
C LEU A 436 20.72 -1.50 20.81
N SER A 437 20.08 -2.11 21.81
CA SER A 437 19.66 -3.52 21.79
C SER A 437 18.63 -3.88 20.71
N ASN A 438 17.92 -2.91 20.13
CA ASN A 438 16.95 -3.10 19.05
C ASN A 438 17.59 -3.09 17.65
N LEU A 439 18.91 -2.87 17.54
CA LEU A 439 19.59 -2.73 16.27
C LEU A 439 19.68 -4.09 15.57
N ARG A 440 19.10 -4.16 14.36
CA ARG A 440 19.02 -5.35 13.51
C ARG A 440 20.01 -5.29 12.36
N GLU A 441 20.28 -4.10 11.84
CA GLU A 441 21.25 -3.85 10.78
C GLU A 441 22.25 -2.75 11.16
N LEU A 442 23.54 -3.09 11.10
CA LEU A 442 24.65 -2.19 11.35
C LEU A 442 25.60 -2.17 10.14
N TRP A 443 25.72 -1.00 9.53
CA TRP A 443 26.62 -0.77 8.39
C TRP A 443 27.67 0.27 8.79
N MET A 444 28.93 -0.14 8.79
CA MET A 444 30.06 0.64 9.31
C MET A 444 31.38 0.35 8.59
N TYR A 445 31.32 -0.21 7.37
CA TYR A 445 32.50 -0.48 6.55
C TYR A 445 33.27 0.81 6.23
N GLU A 446 34.55 0.70 5.82
CA GLU A 446 35.43 1.86 5.57
C GLU A 446 35.44 2.89 6.74
N ASN A 447 35.81 2.41 7.94
CA ASN A 447 35.99 3.22 9.14
C ASN A 447 37.32 2.82 9.85
N GLN A 448 37.52 3.31 11.08
CA GLN A 448 38.74 3.11 11.87
C GLN A 448 38.50 2.27 13.13
N ILE A 449 37.41 1.49 13.19
CA ILE A 449 37.02 0.67 14.34
C ILE A 449 37.93 -0.55 14.44
N SER A 450 38.43 -0.85 15.65
CA SER A 450 39.28 -2.01 15.92
C SER A 450 38.71 -3.02 16.93
N ASP A 451 37.68 -2.63 17.68
CA ASP A 451 36.98 -3.44 18.70
C ASP A 451 35.50 -3.61 18.34
N LEU A 452 34.98 -4.82 18.50
CA LEU A 452 33.59 -5.19 18.25
C LEU A 452 32.79 -5.52 19.53
N SER A 453 33.37 -5.39 20.72
CA SER A 453 32.74 -5.78 22.00
C SER A 453 31.39 -5.10 22.27
N PHE A 454 31.15 -3.94 21.64
CA PHE A 454 29.88 -3.22 21.74
C PHE A 454 28.70 -3.95 21.09
N THR A 455 28.94 -4.98 20.27
CA THR A 455 27.91 -5.82 19.63
C THR A 455 27.41 -6.95 20.53
N ASP A 456 28.08 -7.24 21.66
CA ASP A 456 27.73 -8.33 22.59
C ASP A 456 26.31 -8.17 23.18
N SER A 457 25.82 -6.94 23.30
CA SER A 457 24.49 -6.57 23.80
C SER A 457 23.43 -6.39 22.70
N MET A 458 23.79 -6.59 21.43
CA MET A 458 22.87 -6.47 20.29
C MET A 458 22.30 -7.85 19.93
N GLU A 459 21.34 -8.31 20.73
CA GLU A 459 20.71 -9.64 20.58
C GLU A 459 19.94 -9.79 19.25
N GLU A 460 19.39 -8.69 18.73
CA GLU A 460 18.58 -8.64 17.50
C GLU A 460 19.42 -8.47 16.20
N LEU A 461 20.73 -8.26 16.32
CA LEU A 461 21.61 -7.92 15.20
C LEU A 461 21.80 -9.11 14.24
N ASN A 462 21.37 -8.94 12.99
CA ASN A 462 21.40 -9.98 11.96
C ASN A 462 21.93 -9.50 10.59
N VAL A 463 22.23 -8.20 10.44
CA VAL A 463 23.07 -7.68 9.36
C VAL A 463 24.24 -6.89 9.96
N LEU A 464 25.46 -7.27 9.64
CA LEU A 464 26.68 -6.57 10.05
C LEU A 464 27.63 -6.40 8.86
N MET A 465 27.84 -5.15 8.43
CA MET A 465 28.73 -4.79 7.33
C MET A 465 29.90 -3.98 7.91
N ALA A 466 31.04 -4.64 8.12
CA ALA A 466 32.19 -4.11 8.89
C ALA A 466 33.55 -4.33 8.19
N SER A 467 33.53 -4.57 6.88
CA SER A 467 34.68 -4.62 5.98
C SER A 467 35.51 -3.31 6.02
N ASP A 468 36.77 -3.38 5.55
CA ASP A 468 37.70 -2.25 5.48
C ASP A 468 37.84 -1.41 6.77
N ASN A 469 37.76 -2.09 7.92
CA ASN A 469 38.09 -1.57 9.26
C ASN A 469 39.33 -2.29 9.84
N PRO A 470 40.12 -1.64 10.73
CA PRO A 470 41.27 -2.25 11.41
C PRO A 470 40.89 -3.20 12.57
N ILE A 471 39.85 -4.03 12.39
CA ILE A 471 39.39 -5.00 13.40
C ILE A 471 40.43 -6.12 13.56
N THR A 472 40.79 -6.42 14.80
CA THR A 472 41.79 -7.45 15.14
C THR A 472 41.24 -8.66 15.91
N ASP A 473 40.01 -8.59 16.42
CA ASP A 473 39.31 -9.71 17.04
C ASP A 473 37.86 -9.76 16.53
N TYR A 474 37.44 -10.96 16.13
CA TYR A 474 36.08 -11.27 15.66
C TYR A 474 35.43 -12.36 16.53
N GLY A 475 36.04 -12.76 17.65
CA GLY A 475 35.63 -13.93 18.43
C GLY A 475 34.19 -13.88 18.94
N ASN A 476 33.70 -12.70 19.34
CA ASN A 476 32.31 -12.50 19.73
C ASN A 476 31.33 -12.71 18.55
N ILE A 477 31.67 -12.20 17.37
CA ILE A 477 30.90 -12.37 16.14
C ILE A 477 30.93 -13.82 15.63
N VAL A 478 32.09 -14.48 15.66
CA VAL A 478 32.26 -15.88 15.21
C VAL A 478 31.41 -16.84 16.04
N ASN A 479 31.33 -16.64 17.36
CA ASN A 479 30.45 -17.42 18.24
C ASN A 479 28.95 -17.21 17.91
N ARG A 480 28.59 -16.08 17.31
CA ARG A 480 27.23 -15.67 16.93
C ARG A 480 26.97 -15.72 15.41
N ALA A 481 27.85 -16.34 14.62
CA ALA A 481 27.76 -16.32 13.15
C ALA A 481 26.47 -16.92 12.53
N HIS A 482 25.65 -17.58 13.35
CA HIS A 482 24.35 -18.13 12.98
C HIS A 482 23.17 -17.15 13.18
N ASP A 483 23.38 -16.04 13.88
CA ASP A 483 22.39 -14.97 14.05
C ASP A 483 22.24 -14.11 12.78
N PHE A 484 23.28 -14.10 11.92
CA PHE A 484 23.40 -13.18 10.80
C PHE A 484 22.79 -13.71 9.49
N ASN A 485 21.80 -12.99 8.97
CA ASN A 485 21.27 -13.14 7.61
C ASN A 485 22.27 -12.64 6.55
N ARG A 486 23.07 -11.62 6.89
CA ARG A 486 24.16 -11.11 6.07
C ARG A 486 25.30 -10.64 6.97
N ILE A 487 26.51 -11.04 6.63
CA ILE A 487 27.71 -10.50 7.27
C ILE A 487 28.79 -10.21 6.23
N ASP A 488 29.50 -9.11 6.41
CA ASP A 488 30.68 -8.74 5.65
C ASP A 488 31.79 -8.34 6.62
N LEU A 489 32.76 -9.23 6.75
CA LEU A 489 34.02 -9.04 7.45
C LEU A 489 35.14 -9.21 6.41
N LYS A 490 36.28 -8.55 6.64
CA LYS A 490 37.47 -8.65 5.78
C LYS A 490 37.84 -10.11 5.47
N GLU A 491 38.03 -10.43 4.18
CA GLU A 491 38.57 -11.73 3.74
C GLU A 491 40.00 -11.95 4.27
N GLU A 492 40.27 -13.13 4.85
CA GLU A 492 41.62 -13.64 5.21
C GLU A 492 41.87 -15.05 4.63
#